data_AF-A0AAJ0SDP4-F1
#
_entry.id   AF-A0AAJ0SDP4-F1
#
_cell.length_a   1.000
_cell.length_b   1.000
_cell.length_c   1.000
_cell.angle_alpha   90.00
_cell.angle_beta   90.00
_cell.angle_gamma   90.00
#
_symmetry.space_group_name_H-M   'P 1'
#
loop_
_entity.id
_entity.type
_entity.pdbx_description
1 polymer ?
#
loop_
_entity_poly.entity_id
_entity_poly.type
_entity_poly.pdbx_seq_one_letter_code
_entity_poly.pdbx_strand_id
1 'polypeptide(L)'
;MAIWQYLLIVIPENSIDKNYNIFENNETEFLPDTDSFWENFDGNISSIISEMDQIIKRADWGNDTFINWKGNGSNEEDNDACLCLNDNKSQIEEFHFRIDLRKASNIINVLQAILNLCKKNQFVLIDLKGQIFKPEMKYIIESLKSSNAMKFIANPILFFENLENKEN
;
A
#
# COMPACT_ATOMS: atom_id res chain seq x y z
N MET A 1 -3.68 0.25 -12.64
CA MET A 1 -3.37 1.14 -11.50
C MET A 1 -3.52 2.58 -11.96
N ALA A 2 -4.19 3.45 -11.19
CA ALA A 2 -4.27 4.87 -11.57
C ALA A 2 -2.88 5.50 -11.43
N ILE A 3 -2.46 6.24 -12.45
CA ILE A 3 -1.07 6.67 -12.59
C ILE A 3 -0.61 7.66 -11.50
N TRP A 4 -1.54 8.30 -10.80
CA TRP A 4 -1.29 9.25 -9.71
C TRP A 4 -1.29 8.63 -8.31
N GLN A 5 -1.46 7.31 -8.19
CA GLN A 5 -1.45 6.61 -6.91
C GLN A 5 -0.08 6.01 -6.59
N TYR A 6 0.30 6.05 -5.31
CA TYR A 6 1.49 5.40 -4.79
C TYR A 6 1.10 4.20 -3.92
N LEU A 7 1.51 3.00 -4.34
CA LEU A 7 1.21 1.74 -3.68
C LEU A 7 2.30 1.39 -2.67
N LEU A 8 1.86 0.92 -1.50
CA LEU A 8 2.69 0.25 -0.50
C LEU A 8 2.03 -1.05 -0.05
N ILE A 9 2.82 -2.11 -0.02
CA ILE A 9 2.46 -3.41 0.56
C ILE A 9 2.86 -3.38 2.04
N VAL A 10 2.00 -3.90 2.90
CA VAL A 10 2.23 -4.01 4.34
C VAL A 10 2.56 -5.46 4.67
N ILE A 11 3.57 -5.70 5.48
CA ILE A 11 3.86 -7.02 6.05
C ILE A 11 4.36 -6.91 7.50
N PRO A 12 4.27 -7.98 8.31
CA PRO A 12 4.90 -8.04 9.63
C PRO A 12 6.41 -7.81 9.56
N GLU A 13 6.98 -7.04 10.50
CA GLU A 13 8.44 -6.78 10.54
C GLU A 13 9.24 -8.07 10.76
N ASN A 14 8.69 -9.01 11.53
CA ASN A 14 9.34 -10.26 11.90
C ASN A 14 9.32 -11.34 10.80
N SER A 15 8.66 -11.09 9.66
CA SER A 15 8.60 -12.03 8.54
C SER A 15 9.65 -11.76 7.45
N ILE A 16 10.47 -10.73 7.60
CA ILE A 16 11.52 -10.37 6.64
C ILE A 16 12.86 -11.02 7.01
N ASP A 17 13.45 -11.74 6.06
CA ASP A 17 14.88 -12.12 6.11
C ASP A 17 15.78 -11.02 5.49
N LYS A 18 17.04 -10.94 5.90
CA LYS A 18 18.01 -9.93 5.44
C LYS A 18 18.31 -9.97 3.93
N ASN A 19 18.00 -11.07 3.24
CA ASN A 19 18.22 -11.24 1.80
C ASN A 19 16.92 -11.19 0.99
N TYR A 20 15.88 -10.59 1.55
CA TYR A 20 14.53 -10.64 0.99
C TYR A 20 14.35 -9.80 -0.27
N ASN A 21 13.75 -10.40 -1.31
CA ASN A 21 13.22 -9.72 -2.49
C ASN A 21 11.87 -10.33 -2.88
N ILE A 22 10.77 -9.65 -2.54
CA ILE A 22 9.39 -10.10 -2.80
C ILE A 22 9.07 -10.28 -4.30
N PHE A 23 9.77 -9.57 -5.18
CA PHE A 23 9.49 -9.56 -6.61
C PHE A 23 10.35 -10.55 -7.40
N GLU A 24 11.42 -11.09 -6.83
CA GLU A 24 12.31 -12.05 -7.52
C GLU A 24 11.61 -13.39 -7.79
N ASN A 25 10.67 -13.77 -6.94
CA ASN A 25 9.91 -15.02 -7.04
C ASN A 25 8.40 -14.78 -7.27
N ASN A 26 8.01 -13.59 -7.73
CA ASN A 26 6.60 -13.32 -7.98
C ASN A 26 6.13 -14.06 -9.24
N GLU A 27 5.29 -15.08 -9.06
CA GLU A 27 4.69 -15.85 -10.16
C GLU A 27 3.41 -15.19 -10.71
N THR A 28 2.95 -14.09 -10.12
CA THR A 28 1.72 -13.41 -10.51
C THR A 28 1.96 -12.31 -11.54
N GLU A 29 0.98 -12.07 -12.41
CA GLU A 29 0.94 -10.89 -13.29
C GLU A 29 0.59 -9.59 -12.52
N PHE A 30 0.35 -9.69 -11.20
CA PHE A 30 -0.21 -8.62 -10.36
C PHE A 30 0.72 -8.30 -9.17
N LEU A 31 0.14 -8.02 -8.01
CA LEU A 31 0.88 -7.86 -6.76
C LEU A 31 1.44 -9.20 -6.32
N PRO A 32 2.65 -9.21 -5.72
CA PRO A 32 3.23 -10.43 -5.24
C PRO A 32 2.35 -11.06 -4.16
N ASP A 33 2.37 -12.39 -4.13
CA ASP A 33 1.74 -13.13 -3.05
C ASP A 33 2.43 -12.79 -1.72
N THR A 34 1.63 -12.56 -0.69
CA THR A 34 2.11 -12.17 0.64
C THR A 34 1.64 -13.08 1.76
N ASP A 35 0.87 -14.12 1.47
CA ASP A 35 0.27 -15.02 2.46
C ASP A 35 1.30 -15.57 3.46
N SER A 36 2.46 -16.00 2.96
CA SER A 36 3.56 -16.55 3.74
C SER A 36 4.15 -15.56 4.76
N PHE A 37 4.07 -14.25 4.53
CA PHE A 37 4.54 -13.25 5.51
C PHE A 37 3.63 -13.14 6.73
N TRP A 38 2.40 -13.61 6.63
CA TRP A 38 1.38 -13.47 7.65
C TRP A 38 1.15 -14.74 8.47
N GLU A 39 1.76 -15.87 8.10
CA GLU A 39 1.57 -17.17 8.78
C GLU A 39 1.76 -17.09 10.30
N ASN A 40 2.76 -16.31 10.74
CA ASN A 40 3.14 -16.18 12.14
C ASN A 40 2.62 -14.89 12.80
N PHE A 41 1.75 -14.14 12.14
CA PHE A 41 1.16 -12.93 12.72
C PHE A 41 0.05 -13.31 13.70
N ASP A 42 0.22 -12.91 14.96
CA ASP A 42 -0.71 -13.19 16.07
C ASP A 42 -1.42 -11.93 16.60
N GLY A 43 -1.32 -10.81 15.87
CA GLY A 43 -1.92 -9.55 16.28
C GLY A 43 -3.43 -9.48 16.09
N ASN A 44 -4.04 -8.40 16.59
CA ASN A 44 -5.49 -8.25 16.60
C ASN A 44 -6.02 -7.70 15.26
N ILE A 45 -6.40 -8.63 14.35
CA ILE A 45 -6.97 -8.33 13.03
C ILE A 45 -8.20 -7.40 13.13
N SER A 46 -9.10 -7.66 14.07
CA SER A 46 -10.31 -6.84 14.26
C SER A 46 -9.97 -5.39 14.67
N SER A 47 -8.91 -5.20 15.47
CA SER A 47 -8.41 -3.87 15.81
C SER A 47 -7.80 -3.14 14.60
N ILE A 48 -7.08 -3.85 13.73
CA ILE A 48 -6.50 -3.27 12.50
C ILE A 48 -7.62 -2.81 11.57
N ILE A 49 -8.60 -3.67 11.34
CA ILE A 49 -9.80 -3.40 10.53
C ILE A 49 -10.55 -2.18 11.06
N SER A 50 -10.80 -2.13 12.37
CA SER A 50 -11.52 -1.02 13.02
C SER A 50 -10.74 0.30 12.99
N GLU A 51 -9.41 0.25 13.06
CA GLU A 51 -8.56 1.44 12.97
C GLU A 51 -8.53 1.97 11.53
N MET A 52 -8.43 1.09 10.54
CA MET A 52 -8.55 1.47 9.12
C MET A 52 -9.91 2.10 8.78
N ASP A 53 -11.00 1.64 9.42
CA ASP A 53 -12.34 2.25 9.28
C ASP A 53 -12.41 3.72 9.71
N GLN A 54 -11.51 4.15 10.59
CA GLN A 54 -11.40 5.54 10.99
C GLN A 54 -10.54 6.37 10.02
N ILE A 55 -9.71 5.72 9.20
CA ILE A 55 -8.77 6.37 8.28
C ILE A 55 -9.39 6.57 6.90
N ILE A 56 -9.95 5.51 6.32
CA ILE A 56 -10.63 5.53 5.02
C ILE A 56 -11.99 4.85 5.20
N LYS A 57 -13.02 5.30 4.50
CA LYS A 57 -14.34 4.64 4.55
C LYS A 57 -14.31 3.30 3.83
N ARG A 58 -15.15 2.37 4.29
CA ARG A 58 -15.45 1.13 3.58
C ARG A 58 -15.89 1.41 2.14
N ALA A 59 -15.35 0.63 1.21
CA ALA A 59 -15.87 0.59 -0.14
C ALA A 59 -17.25 -0.11 -0.15
N ASP A 60 -18.02 0.11 -1.20
CA ASP A 60 -19.29 -0.58 -1.46
C ASP A 60 -19.10 -1.95 -2.15
N TRP A 61 -17.85 -2.34 -2.41
CA TRP A 61 -17.46 -3.67 -2.85
C TRP A 61 -16.62 -4.40 -1.80
N GLY A 62 -16.55 -5.72 -1.93
CA GLY A 62 -15.86 -6.62 -1.01
C GLY A 62 -16.82 -7.49 -0.21
N ASN A 63 -16.27 -8.19 0.77
CA ASN A 63 -17.01 -9.06 1.68
C ASN A 63 -16.22 -9.21 3.01
N ASP A 64 -16.63 -10.15 3.85
CA ASP A 64 -16.02 -10.35 5.17
C ASP A 64 -14.56 -10.84 5.15
N THR A 65 -14.09 -11.43 4.06
CA THR A 65 -12.69 -11.87 3.88
C THR A 65 -11.93 -10.95 2.91
N PHE A 66 -12.62 -10.25 2.02
CA PHE A 66 -12.05 -9.32 1.06
C PHE A 66 -12.46 -7.89 1.40
N ILE A 67 -11.67 -7.27 2.26
CA ILE A 67 -12.03 -6.06 2.97
C ILE A 67 -11.43 -4.84 2.26
N ASN A 68 -12.28 -3.97 1.73
CA ASN A 68 -11.84 -2.83 0.92
C ASN A 68 -12.23 -1.49 1.54
N TRP A 69 -11.36 -0.50 1.37
CA TRP A 69 -11.60 0.89 1.70
C TRP A 69 -11.38 1.79 0.49
N LYS A 70 -12.23 2.80 0.32
CA LYS A 70 -12.13 3.74 -0.79
C LYS A 70 -12.38 5.18 -0.34
N GLY A 71 -11.52 6.09 -0.82
CA GLY A 71 -11.68 7.53 -0.70
C GLY A 71 -12.94 8.03 -1.41
N ASN A 72 -13.39 9.22 -1.05
CA ASN A 72 -14.61 9.76 -1.62
C ASN A 72 -14.36 10.35 -3.02
N GLY A 73 -14.78 9.64 -4.07
CA GLY A 73 -14.69 10.11 -5.45
C GLY A 73 -15.41 11.44 -5.71
N SER A 74 -16.48 11.76 -4.96
CA SER A 74 -17.17 13.07 -5.05
C SER A 74 -16.29 14.23 -4.57
N ASN A 75 -15.29 13.94 -3.75
CA ASN A 75 -14.28 14.90 -3.29
C ASN A 75 -12.97 14.76 -4.10
N GLU A 76 -13.00 14.07 -5.23
CA GLU A 76 -11.83 13.74 -6.06
C GLU A 76 -10.70 13.07 -5.24
N GLU A 77 -11.07 12.27 -4.25
CA GLU A 77 -10.13 11.49 -3.45
C GLU A 77 -10.13 10.05 -3.95
N ASP A 78 -8.95 9.56 -4.32
CA ASP A 78 -8.80 8.22 -4.88
C ASP A 78 -7.93 7.31 -4.00
N ASN A 79 -7.68 7.66 -2.73
CA ASN A 79 -7.01 6.75 -1.79
C ASN A 79 -7.77 5.42 -1.70
N ASP A 80 -7.08 4.30 -1.52
CA ASP A 80 -7.73 3.03 -1.22
C ASP A 80 -6.82 2.09 -0.44
N ALA A 81 -7.42 1.09 0.18
CA ALA A 81 -6.72 0.02 0.85
C ALA A 81 -7.49 -1.29 0.69
N CYS A 82 -6.76 -2.39 0.75
CA CYS A 82 -7.31 -3.74 0.69
C CYS A 82 -6.64 -4.60 1.75
N LEU A 83 -7.45 -5.37 2.48
CA LEU A 83 -6.99 -6.39 3.41
C LEU A 83 -7.74 -7.69 3.10
N CYS A 84 -6.98 -8.72 2.72
CA CYS A 84 -7.50 -10.05 2.45
C CYS A 84 -7.28 -10.93 3.68
N LEU A 85 -8.30 -11.70 4.03
CA LEU A 85 -8.26 -12.71 5.08
C LEU A 85 -8.47 -14.09 4.45
N ASN A 86 -7.93 -15.09 5.10
CA ASN A 86 -8.26 -16.48 4.81
C ASN A 86 -9.76 -16.78 5.07
N ASP A 87 -10.25 -17.92 4.56
CA ASP A 87 -11.66 -18.30 4.62
C ASP A 87 -12.28 -18.29 6.03
N ASN A 88 -11.49 -18.64 7.05
CA ASN A 88 -11.95 -18.68 8.44
C ASN A 88 -11.73 -17.35 9.19
N LYS A 89 -11.22 -16.31 8.52
CA LYS A 89 -10.96 -14.96 9.04
C LYS A 89 -9.96 -14.92 10.20
N SER A 90 -9.10 -15.94 10.32
CA SER A 90 -8.12 -16.04 11.40
C SER A 90 -6.77 -15.43 11.07
N GLN A 91 -6.46 -15.27 9.79
CA GLN A 91 -5.17 -14.77 9.30
C GLN A 91 -5.39 -13.74 8.20
N ILE A 92 -4.46 -12.78 8.13
CA ILE A 92 -4.32 -11.89 6.98
C ILE A 92 -3.56 -12.67 5.90
N GLU A 93 -3.95 -12.52 4.64
CA GLU A 93 -3.21 -13.06 3.49
C GLU A 93 -2.56 -11.93 2.69
N GLU A 94 -3.21 -10.76 2.68
CA GLU A 94 -2.73 -9.59 1.95
C GLU A 94 -3.13 -8.32 2.69
N PHE A 95 -2.24 -7.33 2.71
CA PHE A 95 -2.60 -5.98 3.13
C PHE A 95 -1.79 -4.96 2.33
N HIS A 96 -2.47 -4.11 1.58
CA HIS A 96 -1.82 -3.03 0.84
C HIS A 96 -2.71 -1.79 0.81
N PHE A 97 -2.10 -0.65 0.48
CA PHE A 97 -2.83 0.59 0.28
C PHE A 97 -2.20 1.46 -0.80
N ARG A 98 -3.03 2.33 -1.38
CA ARG A 98 -2.67 3.29 -2.40
C ARG A 98 -3.02 4.70 -1.93
N ILE A 99 -2.02 5.58 -1.95
CA ILE A 99 -2.20 7.00 -1.64
C ILE A 99 -2.33 7.77 -2.94
N ASP A 100 -3.43 8.50 -3.08
CA ASP A 100 -3.63 9.47 -4.15
C ASP A 100 -2.75 10.70 -3.89
N LEU A 101 -1.76 10.93 -4.75
CA LEU A 101 -0.76 11.97 -4.55
C LEU A 101 -1.17 13.36 -5.04
N ARG A 102 -2.37 13.51 -5.64
CA ARG A 102 -2.82 14.80 -6.21
C ARG A 102 -3.09 15.86 -5.14
N LYS A 103 -3.34 15.47 -3.89
CA LYS A 103 -3.64 16.36 -2.78
C LYS A 103 -2.67 16.13 -1.62
N ALA A 104 -2.01 17.19 -1.15
CA ALA A 104 -1.06 17.12 -0.04
C ALA A 104 -1.69 16.57 1.25
N SER A 105 -2.99 16.82 1.48
CA SER A 105 -3.74 16.29 2.62
C SER A 105 -3.77 14.76 2.67
N ASN A 106 -3.69 14.07 1.52
CA ASN A 106 -3.66 12.61 1.49
C ASN A 106 -2.34 12.09 2.08
N ILE A 107 -1.24 12.77 1.79
CA ILE A 107 0.08 12.45 2.35
C ILE A 107 0.12 12.80 3.85
N ILE A 108 -0.37 13.98 4.23
CA ILE A 108 -0.28 14.46 5.62
C ILE A 108 -1.23 13.70 6.56
N ASN A 109 -2.44 13.38 6.11
CA ASN A 109 -3.48 12.81 6.97
C ASN A 109 -3.59 11.30 6.80
N VAL A 110 -3.79 10.82 5.57
CA VAL A 110 -4.11 9.41 5.30
C VAL A 110 -2.85 8.55 5.43
N LEU A 111 -1.79 8.87 4.69
CA LEU A 111 -0.53 8.13 4.79
C LEU A 111 -0.02 8.14 6.24
N GLN A 112 0.09 9.31 6.88
CA GLN A 112 0.57 9.39 8.26
C GLN A 112 -0.26 8.55 9.26
N ALA A 113 -1.58 8.50 9.10
CA ALA A 113 -2.44 7.67 9.94
C ALA A 113 -2.19 6.18 9.72
N ILE A 114 -2.05 5.73 8.46
CA ILE A 114 -1.72 4.34 8.13
C ILE A 114 -0.30 3.98 8.66
N LEU A 115 0.66 4.90 8.58
CA LEU A 115 1.99 4.70 9.16
C LEU A 115 1.93 4.50 10.68
N ASN A 116 1.08 5.26 11.38
CA ASN A 116 0.90 5.09 12.82
C ASN A 116 0.30 3.71 13.15
N LEU A 117 -0.69 3.26 12.37
CA LEU A 117 -1.25 1.91 12.47
C LEU A 117 -0.16 0.85 12.26
N CYS A 118 0.63 0.98 11.20
CA CYS A 118 1.71 0.04 10.90
C CYS A 118 2.75 0.00 12.03
N LYS A 119 3.15 1.16 12.55
CA LYS A 119 4.10 1.27 13.66
C LYS A 119 3.59 0.58 14.92
N LYS A 120 2.30 0.76 15.25
CA LYS A 120 1.65 0.15 16.42
C LYS A 120 1.63 -1.37 16.34
N ASN A 121 1.46 -1.93 15.13
CA ASN A 121 1.37 -3.37 14.91
C ASN A 121 2.70 -4.01 14.47
N GLN A 122 3.82 -3.27 14.55
CA GLN A 122 5.14 -3.73 14.13
C GLN A 122 5.16 -4.22 12.67
N PHE A 123 4.56 -3.43 11.79
CA PHE A 123 4.57 -3.65 10.35
C PHE A 123 5.63 -2.80 9.66
N VAL A 124 6.07 -3.30 8.52
CA VAL A 124 6.95 -2.60 7.57
C VAL A 124 6.26 -2.53 6.22
N LEU A 125 6.81 -1.69 5.35
CA LEU A 125 6.20 -1.32 4.08
C LEU A 125 7.13 -1.65 2.93
N ILE A 126 6.59 -2.18 1.84
CA ILE A 126 7.36 -2.49 0.63
C ILE A 126 6.78 -1.70 -0.54
N ASP A 127 7.63 -1.01 -1.30
CA ASP A 127 7.22 -0.38 -2.57
C ASP A 127 7.34 -1.33 -3.76
N LEU A 128 6.89 -0.89 -4.94
CA LEU A 128 6.99 -1.67 -6.18
C LEU A 128 8.42 -1.94 -6.68
N LYS A 129 9.45 -1.41 -6.03
CA LYS A 129 10.86 -1.71 -6.31
C LYS A 129 11.43 -2.74 -5.33
N GLY A 130 10.61 -3.27 -4.43
CA GLY A 130 11.04 -4.20 -3.37
C GLY A 130 11.76 -3.51 -2.22
N GLN A 131 11.76 -2.18 -2.13
CA GLN A 131 12.41 -1.48 -1.04
C GLN A 131 11.56 -1.55 0.22
N ILE A 132 12.18 -1.99 1.32
CA ILE A 132 11.53 -2.08 2.63
C ILE A 132 11.74 -0.77 3.41
N PHE A 133 10.66 -0.25 3.97
CA PHE A 133 10.64 0.95 4.79
C PHE A 133 10.06 0.66 6.16
N LYS A 134 10.67 1.27 7.18
CA LYS A 134 9.98 1.45 8.46
C LYS A 134 8.80 2.41 8.27
N PRO A 135 7.72 2.28 9.06
CA PRO A 135 6.51 3.08 8.92
C PRO A 135 6.70 4.50 9.50
N GLU A 136 7.65 5.25 8.93
CA GLU A 136 7.90 6.66 9.25
C GLU A 136 8.05 7.46 7.96
N MET A 137 7.46 8.65 7.93
CA MET A 137 7.42 9.51 6.74
C MET A 137 8.81 9.75 6.14
N LYS A 138 9.84 9.93 6.99
CA LYS A 138 11.22 10.20 6.56
C LYS A 138 11.84 9.10 5.69
N TYR A 139 11.38 7.85 5.84
CA TYR A 139 11.90 6.73 5.03
C TYR A 139 11.15 6.58 3.70
N ILE A 140 9.88 6.98 3.66
CA ILE A 140 9.00 6.77 2.50
C ILE A 140 9.05 7.95 1.53
N ILE A 141 9.27 9.17 2.05
CA ILE A 141 9.13 10.40 1.26
C ILE A 141 10.05 10.44 0.03
N GLU A 142 11.27 9.89 0.14
CA GLU A 142 12.20 9.88 -0.98
C GLU A 142 11.79 8.87 -2.06
N SER A 143 11.29 7.69 -1.66
CA SER A 143 10.73 6.74 -2.65
C SER A 143 9.50 7.33 -3.34
N LEU A 144 8.59 7.92 -2.57
CA LEU A 144 7.39 8.61 -3.08
C LEU A 144 7.75 9.72 -4.07
N LYS A 145 8.72 10.60 -3.74
CA LYS A 145 9.18 11.67 -4.65
C LYS A 145 9.77 11.13 -5.94
N SER A 146 10.45 9.98 -5.87
CA SER A 146 11.07 9.33 -7.05
C SER A 146 10.09 8.47 -7.86
N SER A 147 8.86 8.27 -7.36
CA SER A 147 7.87 7.37 -7.95
C SER A 147 7.36 7.86 -9.31
N ASN A 148 6.86 6.93 -10.12
CA ASN A 148 6.22 7.26 -11.38
C ASN A 148 4.99 8.16 -11.18
N ALA A 149 4.25 7.97 -10.08
CA ALA A 149 3.10 8.80 -9.75
C ALA A 149 3.46 10.26 -9.51
N MET A 150 4.52 10.51 -8.74
CA MET A 150 4.98 11.89 -8.52
C MET A 150 5.54 12.51 -9.81
N LYS A 151 6.27 11.73 -10.62
CA LYS A 151 6.75 12.21 -11.94
C LYS A 151 5.60 12.58 -12.87
N PHE A 152 4.57 11.75 -12.93
CA PHE A 152 3.36 12.03 -13.72
C PHE A 152 2.67 13.29 -13.23
N ILE A 153 2.45 13.44 -11.92
CA ILE A 153 1.80 14.64 -11.34
C ILE A 153 2.61 15.90 -11.62
N ALA A 154 3.94 15.82 -11.54
CA ALA A 154 4.82 16.97 -11.77
C ALA A 154 4.79 17.44 -13.22
N ASN A 155 4.81 16.52 -14.19
CA ASN A 155 4.71 16.85 -15.62
C ASN A 155 4.21 15.64 -16.42
N PRO A 156 2.90 15.55 -16.70
CA PRO A 156 2.31 14.43 -17.44
C PRO A 156 2.88 14.26 -18.86
N ILE A 157 3.14 15.37 -19.56
CA ILE A 157 3.63 15.36 -20.95
C ILE A 157 5.03 14.74 -20.98
N LEU A 158 5.95 15.31 -20.19
CA LEU A 158 7.33 14.81 -20.10
C LEU A 158 7.38 13.37 -19.57
N PHE A 159 6.44 12.98 -18.72
CA PHE A 159 6.35 11.59 -18.26
C PHE A 159 6.09 10.64 -19.43
N PHE A 160 5.12 10.93 -20.31
CA PHE A 160 4.83 10.09 -21.48
C PHE A 160 5.94 10.13 -22.52
N GLU A 161 6.52 11.29 -22.81
CA GLU A 161 7.68 11.41 -23.73
C GLU A 161 8.87 10.53 -23.27
N ASN A 162 9.10 10.46 -21.95
CA ASN A 162 10.16 9.61 -21.39
C ASN A 162 9.85 8.11 -21.43
N LEU A 163 8.59 7.70 -21.58
CA LEU A 163 8.21 6.31 -21.79
C LEU A 163 8.49 5.90 -23.24
N GLU A 164 8.08 6.72 -24.19
CA GLU A 164 8.31 6.48 -25.63
C GLU A 164 9.80 6.39 -25.97
N ASN A 165 10.63 7.20 -25.32
CA ASN A 165 12.08 7.20 -25.53
C ASN A 165 12.82 6.01 -24.88
N LYS A 166 12.16 5.20 -24.04
CA LYS A 166 12.76 3.99 -23.43
C LYS A 166 12.52 2.72 -24.24
N GLU A 167 11.58 2.75 -25.18
CA GLU A 167 11.24 1.61 -26.04
C GLU A 167 12.04 1.61 -27.38
N ASN A 168 12.88 2.63 -27.60
CA ASN A 168 13.85 2.74 -28.71
C ASN A 168 15.28 2.49 -28.25
#